data_AF-A0A1R0H8R3-F1
#
_entry.id   AF-A0A1R0H8R3-F1
#
_cell.length_a   1.000
_cell.length_b   1.000
_cell.length_c   1.000
_cell.angle_alpha   90.00
_cell.angle_beta   90.00
_cell.angle_gamma   90.00
#
_symmetry.space_group_name_H-M   'P 1'
#
loop_
_entity.id
_entity.type
_entity.pdbx_description
1 polymer ?
#
loop_
_entity_poly.entity_id
_entity_poly.type
_entity_poly.pdbx_seq_one_letter_code
_entity_poly.pdbx_strand_id
1 'polypeptide(L)'
;MNVITVVCIILWVHIFVASGAGVEDSTVSFWDKGKEFNGNSDEFLHIYNQGFKDGYDKCKLDRKLTRQINKSRIALKDLEFMKNAIYDCPKSGQCSLDFVFGKLKSDIYVRIQCYGCPKLTANIRCMSKLADKINAGKNGIVSKYYGCQAFGSWDFAPQNEGPGAQILKANESKYGVMLSLPKLVRKTSKTHFYSL
;
A
#
# COMPACT_ATOMS: atom_id res chain seq x y z
N MET A 1 -4.74 5.27 -36.73
CA MET A 1 -4.77 4.50 -35.47
C MET A 1 -3.40 3.89 -35.24
N ASN A 2 -2.74 4.27 -34.16
CA ASN A 2 -1.31 4.04 -33.96
C ASN A 2 -1.02 2.58 -33.57
N VAL A 3 0.06 2.03 -34.10
CA VAL A 3 0.58 0.66 -33.90
C VAL A 3 0.68 0.25 -32.42
N ILE A 4 0.83 1.23 -31.52
CA ILE A 4 0.90 1.04 -30.06
C ILE A 4 -0.40 0.50 -29.46
N THR A 5 -1.57 0.83 -30.03
CA THR A 5 -2.86 0.42 -29.50
C THR A 5 -3.15 -1.07 -29.75
N VAL A 6 -2.60 -1.63 -30.82
CA VAL A 6 -2.79 -3.05 -31.19
C VAL A 6 -1.93 -3.97 -30.32
N VAL A 7 -0.73 -3.53 -29.93
CA VAL A 7 0.19 -4.32 -29.09
C VAL A 7 -0.34 -4.50 -27.66
N CYS A 8 -1.05 -3.51 -27.10
CA CYS A 8 -1.64 -3.62 -25.77
C CYS A 8 -2.78 -4.63 -25.66
N ILE A 9 -3.52 -4.89 -26.76
CA ILE A 9 -4.64 -5.85 -26.75
C ILE A 9 -4.12 -7.30 -26.81
N ILE A 10 -3.05 -7.54 -27.60
CA ILE A 10 -2.47 -8.88 -27.77
C ILE A 10 -1.72 -9.33 -26.51
N LEU A 11 -1.06 -8.41 -25.78
CA LEU A 11 -0.33 -8.73 -24.55
C LEU A 11 -1.23 -9.05 -23.34
N TRP A 12 -2.49 -8.60 -23.32
CA TRP A 12 -3.44 -8.97 -22.26
C TRP A 12 -3.95 -10.41 -22.39
N VAL A 13 -4.06 -10.92 -23.61
CA VAL A 13 -4.57 -12.28 -23.87
C VAL A 13 -3.56 -13.35 -23.45
N HIS A 14 -2.25 -13.08 -23.58
CA HIS A 14 -1.23 -14.09 -23.25
C HIS A 14 -0.82 -14.13 -21.77
N ILE A 15 -1.00 -13.05 -21.00
CA ILE A 15 -0.72 -13.08 -19.56
C ILE A 15 -1.81 -13.87 -18.80
N PHE A 16 -3.03 -13.96 -19.32
CA PHE A 16 -4.09 -14.76 -18.71
C PHE A 16 -3.92 -16.28 -18.90
N VAL A 17 -3.13 -16.72 -19.90
CA VAL A 17 -2.92 -18.15 -20.19
C VAL A 17 -1.71 -18.75 -19.43
N ALA A 18 -0.80 -17.91 -18.92
CA ALA A 18 0.41 -18.38 -18.23
C ALA A 18 0.27 -18.51 -16.69
N SER A 19 -0.91 -18.23 -16.10
CA SER A 19 -1.16 -18.41 -14.66
C SER A 19 -1.81 -19.75 -14.30
N GLY A 20 -1.88 -20.70 -15.24
CA GLY A 20 -2.59 -21.97 -15.10
C GLY A 20 -1.76 -23.18 -14.64
N ALA A 21 -0.60 -23.00 -14.02
CA ALA A 21 0.19 -24.13 -13.52
C ALA A 21 0.72 -23.85 -12.11
N GLY A 22 0.01 -24.41 -11.12
CA GLY A 22 0.59 -24.69 -9.80
C GLY A 22 0.09 -23.84 -8.64
N VAL A 23 -1.19 -23.97 -8.28
CA VAL A 23 -1.63 -24.06 -6.87
C VAL A 23 -2.85 -24.97 -6.84
N GLU A 24 -2.69 -26.18 -6.28
CA GLU A 24 -3.82 -26.99 -5.81
C GLU A 24 -4.47 -26.25 -4.65
N ASP A 25 -5.70 -25.76 -4.85
CA ASP A 25 -6.71 -25.82 -3.79
C ASP A 25 -8.10 -25.55 -4.38
N SER A 26 -8.98 -26.54 -4.17
CA SER A 26 -10.45 -26.49 -4.32
C SER A 26 -11.01 -25.59 -5.43
N THR A 27 -10.88 -26.04 -6.68
CA THR A 27 -11.78 -25.62 -7.77
C THR A 27 -13.22 -25.88 -7.34
N VAL A 28 -13.90 -24.84 -6.86
CA VAL A 28 -15.36 -24.75 -6.95
C VAL A 28 -15.67 -24.83 -8.44
N SER A 29 -16.12 -26.02 -8.87
CA SER A 29 -16.58 -26.30 -10.22
C SER A 29 -17.83 -25.46 -10.50
N PHE A 30 -17.64 -24.20 -10.87
CA PHE A 30 -18.72 -23.24 -11.16
C PHE A 30 -19.27 -23.39 -12.59
N TRP A 31 -18.94 -24.48 -13.28
CA TRP A 31 -19.51 -24.80 -14.59
C TRP A 31 -19.95 -26.25 -14.63
N ASP A 32 -20.97 -26.56 -13.83
CA ASP A 32 -21.82 -27.71 -14.09
C ASP A 32 -22.67 -27.38 -15.33
N LYS A 33 -22.09 -27.68 -16.51
CA LYS A 33 -22.79 -27.64 -17.80
C LYS A 33 -23.89 -28.69 -17.75
N GLY A 34 -25.15 -28.27 -17.63
CA GLY A 34 -26.27 -29.17 -17.89
C GLY A 34 -27.61 -28.87 -17.25
N LYS A 35 -27.75 -27.83 -16.42
CA LYS A 35 -29.10 -27.37 -16.02
C LYS A 35 -29.59 -26.32 -16.99
N GLU A 36 -30.43 -26.74 -17.93
CA GLU A 36 -31.34 -25.84 -18.65
C GLU A 36 -32.13 -25.05 -17.60
N PHE A 37 -31.76 -23.79 -17.41
CA PHE A 37 -32.47 -22.88 -16.54
C PHE A 37 -33.81 -22.57 -17.20
N ASN A 38 -34.86 -23.27 -16.76
CA ASN A 38 -36.24 -23.05 -17.15
C ASN A 38 -36.83 -21.83 -16.41
N GLY A 39 -36.07 -20.73 -16.40
CA GLY A 39 -36.40 -19.48 -15.72
C GLY A 39 -36.51 -18.35 -16.72
N ASN A 40 -37.44 -17.42 -16.46
CA ASN A 40 -37.73 -16.29 -17.34
C ASN A 40 -36.44 -15.48 -17.58
N SER A 41 -36.09 -15.15 -18.84
CA SER A 41 -34.81 -14.54 -19.21
C SER A 41 -34.51 -13.25 -18.42
N ASP A 42 -35.56 -12.54 -18.01
CA ASP A 42 -35.50 -11.31 -17.23
C ASP A 42 -35.01 -11.54 -15.80
N GLU A 43 -35.33 -12.69 -15.19
CA GLU A 43 -34.92 -13.05 -13.84
C GLU A 43 -33.42 -13.39 -13.79
N PHE A 44 -32.92 -14.10 -14.81
CA PHE A 44 -31.49 -14.36 -14.96
C PHE A 44 -30.69 -13.08 -15.19
N LEU A 45 -31.18 -12.20 -16.07
CA LEU A 45 -30.54 -10.92 -16.35
C LEU A 45 -30.50 -10.03 -15.09
N HIS A 46 -31.55 -10.07 -14.27
CA HIS A 46 -31.58 -9.36 -12.99
C HIS A 46 -30.54 -9.89 -12.00
N ILE A 47 -30.46 -11.22 -11.80
CA ILE A 47 -29.48 -11.85 -10.89
C ILE A 47 -28.05 -11.57 -11.35
N TYR A 48 -27.78 -11.68 -12.66
CA TYR A 48 -26.47 -11.39 -13.23
C TYR A 48 -26.06 -9.92 -13.02
N ASN A 49 -26.96 -8.98 -13.32
CA ASN A 49 -26.70 -7.55 -13.16
C ASN A 49 -26.50 -7.17 -11.69
N GLN A 50 -27.23 -7.79 -10.77
CA GLN A 50 -27.07 -7.57 -9.33
C GLN A 50 -25.71 -8.07 -8.85
N GLY A 51 -25.31 -9.30 -9.20
CA GLY A 51 -24.00 -9.85 -8.84
C GLY A 51 -22.84 -9.06 -9.43
N PHE A 52 -22.96 -8.60 -10.69
CA PHE A 52 -21.96 -7.76 -11.33
C PHE A 52 -21.85 -6.39 -10.63
N LYS A 53 -22.98 -5.75 -10.33
CA LYS A 53 -23.02 -4.45 -9.65
C LYS A 53 -22.42 -4.53 -8.25
N ASP A 54 -22.76 -5.56 -7.49
CA ASP A 54 -22.20 -5.80 -6.15
C ASP A 54 -20.68 -6.02 -6.19
N GLY A 55 -20.20 -6.81 -7.15
CA GLY A 55 -18.77 -7.03 -7.36
C GLY A 55 -18.04 -5.74 -7.76
N TYR A 56 -18.63 -4.97 -8.66
CA TYR A 56 -18.10 -3.69 -9.12
C TYR A 56 -18.04 -2.66 -7.98
N ASP A 57 -19.10 -2.54 -7.18
CA ASP A 57 -19.16 -1.63 -6.05
C ASP A 57 -18.18 -2.01 -4.94
N LYS A 58 -18.00 -3.31 -4.66
CA LYS A 58 -16.93 -3.79 -3.76
C LYS A 58 -15.54 -3.39 -4.27
N CYS A 59 -15.24 -3.59 -5.56
CA CYS A 59 -13.98 -3.17 -6.17
C CYS A 59 -13.78 -1.64 -6.08
N LYS A 60 -14.84 -0.87 -6.30
CA LYS A 60 -14.81 0.60 -6.22
C LYS A 60 -14.57 1.10 -4.79
N LEU A 61 -15.17 0.44 -3.79
CA LEU A 61 -14.94 0.72 -2.37
C LEU A 61 -13.50 0.40 -1.97
N ASP A 62 -12.98 -0.75 -2.38
CA ASP A 62 -11.60 -1.15 -2.12
C ASP A 62 -10.61 -0.14 -2.74
N ARG A 63 -10.82 0.23 -4.01
CA ARG A 63 -10.01 1.25 -4.70
C ARG A 63 -10.07 2.62 -4.01
N LYS A 64 -11.22 3.03 -3.46
CA LYS A 64 -11.36 4.26 -2.67
C LYS A 64 -10.59 4.15 -1.34
N LEU A 65 -10.67 3.01 -0.66
CA LEU A 65 -9.95 2.74 0.58
C LEU A 65 -8.45 2.77 0.35
N THR A 66 -7.95 2.10 -0.69
CA THR A 66 -6.53 2.14 -1.09
C THR A 66 -6.07 3.57 -1.38
N ARG A 67 -6.88 4.38 -2.07
CA ARG A 67 -6.57 5.81 -2.31
C ARG A 67 -6.53 6.64 -1.04
N GLN A 68 -7.41 6.39 -0.08
CA GLN A 68 -7.41 7.10 1.20
C GLN A 68 -6.22 6.70 2.08
N ILE A 69 -5.81 5.43 2.03
CA ILE A 69 -4.60 4.93 2.69
C ILE A 69 -3.36 5.56 2.02
N ASN A 70 -3.32 5.59 0.69
CA ASN A 70 -2.20 6.15 -0.06
C ASN A 70 -2.19 7.68 -0.13
N LYS A 71 -3.19 8.37 0.43
CA LYS A 71 -3.15 9.83 0.56
C LYS A 71 -2.27 10.15 1.76
N SER A 72 -1.04 10.58 1.47
CA SER A 72 -0.08 10.95 2.50
C SER A 72 -0.68 11.87 3.54
N ARG A 73 -0.55 11.46 4.81
CA ARG A 73 -0.91 12.26 5.98
C ARG A 73 0.28 13.00 6.58
N ILE A 74 1.43 12.91 5.90
CA ILE A 74 2.67 13.58 6.27
C ILE A 74 2.66 14.96 5.62
N ALA A 75 2.64 16.00 6.43
CA ALA A 75 2.60 17.37 5.95
C ALA A 75 3.97 17.81 5.40
N LEU A 76 4.00 18.91 4.64
CA LEU A 76 5.26 19.47 4.13
C LEU A 76 6.25 19.81 5.25
N LYS A 77 5.77 20.38 6.35
CA LYS A 77 6.59 20.64 7.55
C LYS A 77 7.22 19.37 8.15
N ASP A 78 6.55 18.22 8.02
CA ASP A 78 7.08 16.95 8.51
C ASP A 78 8.15 16.42 7.55
N LEU A 79 7.98 16.65 6.24
CA LEU A 79 9.00 16.36 5.23
C LEU A 79 10.26 17.19 5.45
N GLU A 80 10.11 18.48 5.74
CA GLU A 80 11.24 19.36 6.07
C GLU A 80 11.98 18.86 7.33
N PHE A 81 11.23 18.50 8.38
CA PHE A 81 11.82 17.89 9.58
C PHE A 81 12.59 16.60 9.26
N MET A 82 12.02 15.70 8.45
CA MET A 82 12.72 14.49 8.01
C MET A 82 14.00 14.83 7.25
N LYS A 83 13.94 15.77 6.30
CA LYS A 83 15.09 16.15 5.48
C LYS A 83 16.21 16.77 6.30
N ASN A 84 15.89 17.59 7.29
CA ASN A 84 16.88 18.18 8.19
C ASN A 84 17.56 17.08 9.03
N ALA A 85 16.78 16.18 9.64
CA ALA A 85 17.30 15.07 10.43
C ALA A 85 18.20 14.09 9.64
N ILE A 86 18.00 13.94 8.33
CA ILE A 86 18.80 13.07 7.48
C ILE A 86 20.26 13.54 7.39
N TYR A 87 20.51 14.85 7.43
CA TYR A 87 21.87 15.39 7.37
C TYR A 87 22.69 15.09 8.62
N ASP A 88 22.02 14.85 9.75
CA ASP A 88 22.66 14.50 11.02
C ASP A 88 23.03 13.01 11.13
N CYS A 89 22.84 12.22 10.05
CA CYS A 89 23.12 10.79 10.13
C CYS A 89 24.64 10.53 10.21
N PRO A 90 25.13 9.94 11.32
CA PRO A 90 26.54 10.00 11.69
C PRO A 90 27.45 9.01 10.94
N LYS A 91 26.89 8.11 10.11
CA LYS A 91 27.62 6.97 9.52
C LYS A 91 27.60 6.98 8.00
N SER A 92 28.79 6.80 7.42
CA SER A 92 28.90 6.39 6.03
C SER A 92 28.34 4.97 5.88
N GLY A 93 27.60 4.71 4.79
CA GLY A 93 27.16 3.36 4.45
C GLY A 93 25.77 2.95 4.95
N GLN A 94 25.33 3.35 6.14
CA GLN A 94 24.02 2.94 6.70
C GLN A 94 23.37 3.95 7.63
N CYS A 95 22.05 4.11 7.52
CA CYS A 95 21.24 5.01 8.33
C CYS A 95 19.82 4.44 8.51
N SER A 96 19.28 4.50 9.73
CA SER A 96 17.90 4.08 10.06
C SER A 96 17.30 5.08 11.05
N LEU A 97 16.28 5.81 10.58
CA LEU A 97 15.64 6.87 11.33
C LEU A 97 14.14 6.58 11.48
N ASP A 98 13.69 6.62 12.72
CA ASP A 98 12.29 6.54 13.11
C ASP A 98 11.79 7.96 13.44
N PHE A 99 10.66 8.32 12.87
CA PHE A 99 9.98 9.59 13.12
C PHE A 99 8.61 9.34 13.72
N VAL A 100 8.19 10.23 14.62
CA VAL A 100 6.81 10.28 15.11
C VAL A 100 6.27 11.69 14.87
N PHE A 101 5.11 11.78 14.23
CA PHE A 101 4.39 13.03 14.00
C PHE A 101 3.05 12.99 14.72
N GLY A 102 2.94 13.78 15.79
CA GLY A 102 1.71 13.89 16.57
C GLY A 102 0.63 14.64 15.79
N LYS A 103 -0.56 14.04 15.63
CA LYS A 103 -1.74 14.68 15.02
C LYS A 103 -2.92 14.63 15.97
N LEU A 104 -3.92 15.47 15.70
CA LEU A 104 -5.13 15.65 16.52
C LEU A 104 -5.90 14.38 16.93
N LYS A 105 -5.76 13.26 16.21
CA LYS A 105 -6.51 12.02 16.47
C LYS A 105 -5.67 10.75 16.35
N SER A 106 -4.43 10.87 15.93
CA SER A 106 -3.55 9.73 15.64
C SER A 106 -2.12 10.21 15.48
N ASP A 107 -1.17 9.42 15.94
CA ASP A 107 0.22 9.65 15.64
C ASP A 107 0.62 8.91 14.37
N ILE A 108 1.52 9.49 13.61
CA ILE A 108 2.09 8.86 12.41
C ILE A 108 3.51 8.46 12.74
N TYR A 109 3.77 7.16 12.69
CA TYR A 109 5.11 6.60 12.81
C TYR A 109 5.68 6.41 11.41
N VAL A 110 6.91 6.84 11.19
CA VAL A 110 7.60 6.68 9.91
C VAL A 110 8.95 6.07 10.18
N ARG A 111 9.36 5.12 9.36
CA ARG A 111 10.71 4.55 9.36
C ARG A 111 11.29 4.67 7.97
N ILE A 112 12.46 5.29 7.87
CA ILE A 112 13.26 5.33 6.65
C ILE A 112 14.64 4.76 6.93
N GLN A 113 15.13 3.96 6.00
CA GLN A 113 16.43 3.32 6.14
C GLN A 113 17.12 3.21 4.78
N CYS A 114 18.42 3.45 4.79
CA CYS A 114 19.29 3.17 3.66
C CYS A 114 20.53 2.43 4.18
N TYR A 115 20.93 1.35 3.52
CA TYR A 115 22.14 0.59 3.87
C TYR A 115 22.90 0.11 2.64
N GLY A 116 24.14 -0.34 2.86
CA GLY A 116 25.04 -0.73 1.78
C GLY A 116 25.40 0.42 0.85
N CYS A 117 25.35 1.66 1.35
CA CYS A 117 25.61 2.84 0.54
C CYS A 117 27.11 2.98 0.23
N PRO A 118 27.49 3.36 -0.99
CA PRO A 118 28.91 3.51 -1.36
C PRO A 118 29.61 4.69 -0.67
N LYS A 119 28.86 5.74 -0.29
CA LYS A 119 29.38 6.92 0.41
C LYS A 119 28.28 7.67 1.15
N LEU A 120 28.65 8.56 2.06
CA LEU A 120 27.72 9.38 2.84
C LEU A 120 26.73 10.17 1.95
N THR A 121 27.22 10.80 0.88
CA THR A 121 26.35 11.55 -0.05
C THR A 121 25.29 10.66 -0.72
N ALA A 122 25.61 9.41 -1.02
CA ALA A 122 24.65 8.46 -1.58
C ALA A 122 23.59 8.07 -0.55
N ASN A 123 23.99 7.91 0.71
CA ASN A 123 23.08 7.67 1.83
C ASN A 123 22.09 8.84 2.01
N ILE A 124 22.58 10.07 2.12
CA ILE A 124 21.74 11.27 2.26
C ILE A 124 20.74 11.36 1.11
N ARG A 125 21.19 11.21 -0.14
CA ARG A 125 20.30 11.24 -1.32
C ARG A 125 19.29 10.10 -1.32
N CYS A 126 19.68 8.90 -0.88
CA CYS A 126 18.79 7.75 -0.74
C CYS A 126 17.67 8.04 0.27
N MET A 127 18.04 8.51 1.46
CA MET A 127 17.13 8.84 2.55
C MET A 127 16.18 9.99 2.16
N SER A 128 16.69 11.05 1.55
CA SER A 128 15.86 12.18 1.08
C SER A 128 14.84 11.73 0.03
N LYS A 129 15.24 10.87 -0.92
CA LYS A 129 14.34 10.32 -1.93
C LYS A 129 13.27 9.42 -1.30
N LEU A 130 13.63 8.68 -0.26
CA LEU A 130 12.69 7.87 0.53
C LEU A 130 11.66 8.75 1.24
N ALA A 131 12.10 9.83 1.89
CA ALA A 131 11.21 10.81 2.53
C ALA A 131 10.23 11.43 1.51
N ASP A 132 10.68 11.77 0.30
CA ASP A 132 9.80 12.27 -0.76
C ASP A 132 8.76 11.22 -1.19
N LYS A 133 9.13 9.95 -1.32
CA LYS A 133 8.20 8.87 -1.69
C LYS A 133 7.16 8.62 -0.61
N ILE A 134 7.57 8.66 0.67
CA ILE A 134 6.68 8.55 1.81
C ILE A 134 5.73 9.75 1.88
N ASN A 135 6.23 10.98 1.68
CA ASN A 135 5.40 12.18 1.60
C ASN A 135 4.44 12.16 0.40
N ALA A 136 4.79 11.50 -0.70
CA ALA A 136 3.86 11.26 -1.81
C ALA A 136 2.81 10.16 -1.51
N GLY A 137 2.86 9.56 -0.32
CA GLY A 137 1.86 8.61 0.19
C GLY A 137 2.18 7.15 -0.09
N LYS A 138 3.38 6.83 -0.57
CA LYS A 138 3.81 5.44 -0.71
C LYS A 138 4.13 4.85 0.67
N ASN A 139 3.68 3.62 0.90
CA ASN A 139 4.00 2.83 2.08
C ASN A 139 4.66 1.50 1.66
N GLY A 140 5.39 0.84 2.57
CA GLY A 140 6.00 -0.46 2.31
C GLY A 140 7.02 -0.48 1.16
N ILE A 141 7.92 0.50 1.12
CA ILE A 141 8.91 0.68 0.06
C ILE A 141 10.12 -0.23 0.31
N VAL A 142 10.39 -1.16 -0.61
CA VAL A 142 11.68 -1.84 -0.78
C VAL A 142 12.22 -1.48 -2.15
N SER A 143 13.39 -0.86 -2.23
CA SER A 143 13.98 -0.44 -3.51
C SER A 143 15.49 -0.32 -3.43
N LYS A 144 16.14 -0.01 -4.55
CA LYS A 144 17.53 0.45 -4.60
C LYS A 144 17.58 1.90 -5.10
N TYR A 145 18.31 2.77 -4.40
CA TYR A 145 18.51 4.17 -4.78
C TYR A 145 19.97 4.57 -4.60
N TYR A 146 20.58 5.13 -5.65
CA TYR A 146 21.96 5.64 -5.61
C TYR A 146 23.01 4.62 -5.12
N GLY A 147 22.79 3.33 -5.43
CA GLY A 147 23.65 2.24 -4.97
C GLY A 147 23.36 1.73 -3.55
N CYS A 148 22.46 2.39 -2.81
CA CYS A 148 21.97 1.93 -1.51
C CYS A 148 20.76 1.00 -1.67
N GLN A 149 20.58 0.08 -0.72
CA GLN A 149 19.28 -0.56 -0.49
C GLN A 149 18.43 0.36 0.39
N ALA A 150 17.15 0.49 0.07
CA ALA A 150 16.23 1.48 0.61
C ALA A 150 14.97 0.83 1.15
N PHE A 151 14.64 1.14 2.41
CA PHE A 151 13.47 0.64 3.12
C PHE A 151 12.68 1.81 3.70
N GLY A 152 11.37 1.84 3.47
CA GLY A 152 10.52 2.93 3.93
C GLY A 152 9.12 2.47 4.26
N SER A 153 8.62 2.84 5.41
CA SER A 153 7.26 2.49 5.84
C SER A 153 6.72 3.53 6.79
N TRP A 154 5.39 3.63 6.85
CA TRP A 154 4.71 4.43 7.84
C TRP A 154 3.47 3.68 8.36
N ASP A 155 3.11 3.97 9.61
CA ASP A 155 1.95 3.41 10.29
C ASP A 155 1.27 4.50 11.13
N PHE A 156 0.05 4.25 11.60
CA PHE A 156 -0.65 5.12 12.53
C PHE A 156 -0.99 4.37 13.82
N ALA A 157 -0.88 5.08 14.94
CA ALA A 157 -1.41 4.61 16.21
C ALA A 157 -2.41 5.62 16.77
N PRO A 158 -3.27 5.22 17.72
CA PRO A 158 -3.97 6.18 18.57
C PRO A 158 -3.01 7.22 19.12
N GLN A 159 -3.52 8.44 19.28
CA GLN A 159 -2.69 9.57 19.71
C GLN A 159 -2.11 9.32 21.11
N ASN A 160 -0.79 9.32 21.19
CA ASN A 160 0.02 9.32 22.41
C ASN A 160 0.84 10.60 22.52
N GLU A 161 1.21 11.21 21.38
CA GLU A 161 1.98 12.44 21.29
C GLU A 161 1.07 13.67 21.11
N GLY A 162 1.49 14.81 21.65
CA GLY A 162 0.75 16.07 21.50
C GLY A 162 0.62 16.50 20.03
N PRO A 163 -0.49 17.13 19.61
CA PRO A 163 -0.64 17.61 18.23
C PRO A 163 0.50 18.57 17.86
N GLY A 164 1.18 18.29 16.75
CA GLY A 164 2.31 19.09 16.29
C GLY A 164 3.67 18.64 16.80
N ALA A 165 3.74 17.65 17.70
CA ALA A 165 5.01 17.03 18.10
C ALA A 165 5.71 16.39 16.89
N GLN A 166 7.04 16.58 16.82
CA GLN A 166 7.93 15.97 15.83
C GLN A 166 9.09 15.35 16.59
N ILE A 167 9.18 14.02 16.56
CA ILE A 167 10.17 13.27 17.32
C ILE A 167 11.04 12.47 16.36
N LEU A 168 12.34 12.53 16.58
CA LEU A 168 13.35 11.73 15.89
C LEU A 168 13.90 10.68 16.86
N LYS A 169 13.96 9.42 16.42
CA LYS A 169 14.66 8.34 17.12
C LYS A 169 15.58 7.63 16.13
N ALA A 170 16.88 7.65 16.40
CA ALA A 170 17.81 6.79 15.67
C ALA A 170 17.60 5.34 16.14
N ASN A 171 17.42 4.41 15.20
CA ASN A 171 17.12 3.03 15.56
C ASN A 171 18.00 2.06 14.77
N GLU A 172 19.25 1.92 15.23
CA GLU A 172 20.24 1.03 14.64
C GLU A 172 19.88 -0.46 14.83
N SER A 173 19.04 -0.79 15.81
CA SER A 173 18.65 -2.19 16.10
C SER A 173 17.61 -2.77 15.13
N LYS A 174 17.04 -1.95 14.24
CA LYS A 174 15.89 -2.31 13.38
C LYS A 174 16.18 -2.24 11.87
N TYR A 175 17.45 -2.36 11.48
CA TYR A 175 17.82 -2.40 10.06
C TYR A 175 17.06 -3.51 9.29
N GLY A 176 16.53 -3.17 8.11
CA GLY A 176 15.74 -4.06 7.26
C GLY A 176 14.31 -4.33 7.75
N VAL A 177 13.93 -3.88 8.95
CA VAL A 177 12.60 -4.13 9.52
C VAL A 177 11.68 -2.95 9.27
N MET A 178 10.64 -3.15 8.46
CA MET A 178 9.56 -2.18 8.30
C MET A 178 8.74 -2.04 9.58
N LEU A 179 8.07 -0.89 9.72
CA LEU A 179 6.95 -0.78 10.65
C LEU A 179 5.85 -1.76 10.21
N SER A 180 5.05 -2.24 11.18
CA SER A 180 3.82 -2.97 10.86
C SER A 180 3.01 -2.15 9.86
N LEU A 181 2.52 -2.78 8.80
CA LEU A 181 1.60 -2.06 7.92
C LEU A 181 0.32 -1.77 8.69
N PRO A 182 -0.32 -0.61 8.46
CA PRO A 182 -1.54 -0.26 9.15
C PRO A 182 -2.59 -1.35 8.98
N LYS A 183 -3.03 -1.92 10.11
CA LYS A 183 -4.07 -2.96 10.11
C LYS A 183 -5.35 -2.36 9.56
N LEU A 184 -5.86 -2.93 8.47
CA LEU A 184 -7.20 -2.63 7.98
C LEU A 184 -8.19 -3.05 9.07
N VAL A 185 -8.76 -2.07 9.79
CA VAL A 185 -9.93 -2.33 10.62
C VAL A 185 -11.06 -2.67 9.66
N ARG A 186 -11.26 -3.97 9.38
CA ARG A 186 -12.51 -4.44 8.78
C ARG A 186 -13.61 -4.05 9.75
N LYS A 187 -14.35 -2.98 9.45
CA LYS A 187 -15.69 -2.81 10.00
C LYS A 187 -16.50 -3.98 9.47
N THR A 188 -16.59 -5.05 10.25
CA THR A 188 -17.68 -6.01 10.11
C THR A 188 -18.95 -5.22 10.37
N SER A 189 -19.64 -4.85 9.30
CA SER A 189 -21.05 -4.48 9.40
C SER A 189 -21.74 -5.70 9.99
N LYS A 190 -22.10 -5.64 11.27
CA LYS A 190 -23.11 -6.54 11.82
C LYS A 190 -24.41 -6.14 11.13
N THR A 191 -24.71 -6.77 10.00
CA THR A 191 -26.06 -6.79 9.46
C THR A 191 -26.90 -7.55 10.47
N HIS A 192 -27.63 -6.82 11.32
CA HIS A 192 -28.75 -7.38 12.05
C HIS A 192 -29.80 -7.80 11.03
N PHE A 193 -29.86 -9.09 10.74
CA PHE A 193 -31.04 -9.68 10.13
C PHE A 193 -32.14 -9.65 11.19
N TYR A 194 -33.09 -8.72 11.03
CA TYR A 194 -34.39 -8.86 11.66
C TYR A 194 -35.13 -9.95 10.88
N SER A 195 -35.28 -11.12 11.48
CA SER A 195 -36.29 -12.10 11.08
C SER A 195 -37.65 -11.60 11.57
N LEU A 196 -38.54 -11.29 10.62
CA LEU A 196 -39.99 -11.25 10.84
C LEU A 196 -40.57 -12.60 10.43
#